data_AF-A0A9R1U7Z0-F1
#
_entry.id   AF-A0A9R1U7Z0-F1
#
_cell.length_a   1.000
_cell.length_b   1.000
_cell.length_c   1.000
_cell.angle_alpha   90.00
_cell.angle_beta   90.00
_cell.angle_gamma   90.00
#
_symmetry.space_group_name_H-M   'P 1'
#
loop_
_entity.id
_entity.type
_entity.pdbx_description
1 polymer ?
#
loop_
_entity_poly.entity_id
_entity_poly.type
_entity_poly.pdbx_seq_one_letter_code
_entity_poly.pdbx_strand_id
1 'polypeptide(L)'
;MIGFHTIVLLSCSCGLFMSAATADVIELNDKFLDIYKEGQWLVMMYAPWCSHCQRLQPIWAHAAQNLAATSIQVGKLDCTKYTNVAQQFEVRGFPTILFTKGGKTTIYTGDRSHKEIVKFAVRLNSPPVQEITRTENFNKIQNFLDLYFLYVGERSGDLWDIYHRTAEVFQPFTFFYQVNETLVDTHQQFTKVPSILVYKENVNYKFTGDNEDDPDKLNSTFYNWVNRERFLMFPEVTRGTINQLFLTKKYLVLAVVDENEFGDVDPDMLELRTAVESVIQKKREKYHDNFQFGWTVNSELVNSIALMEIPRPSLIVINTNTSHYHIPDDNPSTLDSHAIEIILEQIRNGTAPKYGGNSILVQVYRLWFDLKITLIGMFRANAILTVVLLGLPTLFFSLIFYIICCPNVVSDEDVEEEEKSSVHPHSE
;
A
#
# COMPACT_ATOMS: atom_id res chain seq x y z
N MET A 1 9.75 66.30 50.82
CA MET A 1 10.37 64.98 50.99
C MET A 1 9.52 63.98 50.22
N ILE A 2 10.22 63.22 49.39
CA ILE A 2 9.80 62.25 48.38
C ILE A 2 8.77 61.24 48.92
N GLY A 3 7.66 61.04 48.20
CA GLY A 3 6.71 59.94 48.41
C GLY A 3 6.52 59.19 47.10
N PHE A 4 7.13 58.00 47.01
CA PHE A 4 7.17 57.10 45.86
C PHE A 4 5.98 56.11 45.88
N HIS A 5 5.40 55.88 44.69
CA HIS A 5 4.67 54.69 44.19
C HIS A 5 3.46 54.15 45.01
N THR A 6 2.35 53.73 44.39
CA THR A 6 2.26 52.71 43.33
C THR A 6 0.90 52.82 42.63
N ILE A 7 0.89 53.03 41.31
CA ILE A 7 -0.31 52.90 40.47
C ILE A 7 -0.34 51.46 39.96
N VAL A 8 -1.35 50.69 40.39
CA VAL A 8 -1.62 49.35 39.88
C VAL A 8 -2.41 49.50 38.57
N LEU A 9 -1.71 49.32 37.43
CA LEU A 9 -2.34 49.16 36.12
C LEU A 9 -2.95 47.76 36.05
N LEU A 10 -4.28 47.68 36.15
CA LEU A 10 -5.05 46.47 35.83
C LEU A 10 -5.03 46.28 34.31
N SER A 11 -4.05 45.53 33.80
CA SER A 11 -4.08 45.04 32.43
C SER A 11 -5.13 43.93 32.32
N CYS A 12 -6.30 44.28 31.79
CA CYS A 12 -7.33 43.31 31.43
C CYS A 12 -6.87 42.57 30.16
N SER A 13 -6.05 41.53 30.33
CA SER A 13 -5.70 40.58 29.28
C SER A 13 -6.95 39.77 28.94
N CYS A 14 -7.73 40.30 28.00
CA CYS A 14 -8.75 39.54 27.30
C CYS A 14 -8.03 38.46 26.49
N GLY A 15 -7.84 37.30 27.11
CA GLY A 15 -7.36 36.10 26.44
C GLY A 15 -8.40 35.71 25.41
N LEU A 16 -8.18 36.07 24.15
CA LEU A 16 -8.78 35.36 23.02
C LEU A 16 -8.30 33.91 23.13
N PHE A 17 -9.11 33.07 23.77
CA PHE A 17 -9.09 31.64 23.47
C PHE A 17 -9.60 31.50 22.03
N MET A 18 -8.70 31.62 21.06
CA MET A 18 -8.92 30.96 19.78
C MET A 18 -8.97 29.47 20.09
N SER A 19 -10.19 28.94 20.18
CA SER A 19 -10.40 27.50 20.06
C SER A 19 -9.89 27.12 18.69
N ALA A 20 -8.65 26.65 18.59
CA ALA A 20 -8.22 25.86 17.46
C ALA A 20 -9.20 24.68 17.41
N ALA A 21 -10.05 24.65 16.40
CA ALA A 21 -10.93 23.51 16.17
C ALA A 21 -10.03 22.29 16.03
N THR A 22 -10.01 21.44 17.06
CA THR A 22 -9.38 20.13 16.95
C THR A 22 -10.19 19.39 15.89
N ALA A 23 -9.56 19.08 14.76
CA ALA A 23 -10.20 18.25 13.74
C ALA A 23 -10.28 16.84 14.29
N ASP A 24 -11.36 16.58 15.03
CA ASP A 24 -11.63 15.30 15.64
C ASP A 24 -12.12 14.32 14.58
N VAL A 25 -11.67 13.07 14.70
CA VAL A 25 -12.16 11.97 13.86
C VAL A 25 -13.63 11.72 14.23
N ILE A 26 -14.52 11.87 13.26
CA ILE A 26 -15.96 11.71 13.46
C ILE A 26 -16.30 10.22 13.60
N GLU A 27 -16.95 9.83 14.70
CA GLU A 27 -17.55 8.50 14.82
C GLU A 27 -18.85 8.46 14.01
N LEU A 28 -18.85 7.66 12.94
CA LEU A 28 -19.99 7.53 12.04
C LEU A 28 -20.90 6.38 12.48
N ASN A 29 -22.16 6.48 12.09
CA ASN A 29 -23.18 5.45 12.28
C ASN A 29 -23.84 5.07 10.95
N ASP A 30 -24.93 4.31 11.02
CA ASP A 30 -25.73 3.89 9.87
C ASP A 30 -26.27 5.05 9.01
N LYS A 31 -26.52 6.23 9.60
CA LYS A 31 -26.91 7.44 8.86
C LYS A 31 -25.84 7.96 7.91
N PHE A 32 -24.62 7.40 7.95
CA PHE A 32 -23.61 7.71 6.94
C PHE A 32 -24.10 7.42 5.51
N LEU A 33 -25.00 6.44 5.35
CA LEU A 33 -25.63 6.11 4.06
C LEU A 33 -26.47 7.25 3.48
N ASP A 34 -26.93 8.19 4.31
CA ASP A 34 -27.71 9.33 3.86
C ASP A 34 -26.79 10.47 3.37
N ILE A 35 -25.60 10.61 3.95
CA ILE A 35 -24.73 11.79 3.77
C ILE A 35 -23.46 11.53 2.93
N TYR A 36 -23.12 10.27 2.63
CA TYR A 36 -21.86 9.93 1.94
C TYR A 36 -21.75 10.51 0.51
N LYS A 37 -22.89 10.92 -0.09
CA LYS A 37 -22.96 11.53 -1.42
C LYS A 37 -22.79 13.05 -1.40
N GLU A 38 -23.12 13.71 -0.29
CA GLU A 38 -23.25 15.17 -0.20
C GLU A 38 -21.94 15.87 0.20
N GLY A 39 -20.97 15.13 0.76
CA GLY A 39 -19.70 15.65 1.23
C GLY A 39 -18.48 14.95 0.63
N GLN A 40 -17.28 15.35 1.09
CA GLN A 40 -16.04 14.62 0.85
C GLN A 40 -15.64 13.91 2.14
N TRP A 41 -15.70 12.59 2.13
CA TRP A 41 -15.46 11.79 3.32
C TRP A 41 -14.26 10.89 3.12
N LEU A 42 -13.33 10.93 4.08
CA LEU A 42 -12.29 9.93 4.24
C LEU A 42 -12.67 9.07 5.44
N VAL A 43 -13.00 7.79 5.20
CA VAL A 43 -13.59 6.91 6.21
C VAL A 43 -12.73 5.67 6.45
N MET A 44 -12.44 5.39 7.72
CA MET A 44 -11.87 4.12 8.15
C MET A 44 -12.99 3.18 8.61
N MET A 45 -13.24 2.14 7.82
CA MET A 45 -14.12 1.03 8.15
C MET A 45 -13.34 0.06 9.04
N TYR A 46 -13.75 -0.11 10.29
CA TYR A 46 -12.98 -0.85 11.30
C TYR A 46 -13.81 -1.83 12.12
N ALA A 47 -13.10 -2.66 12.88
CA ALA A 47 -13.66 -3.48 13.96
C ALA A 47 -12.86 -3.24 15.25
N PRO A 48 -13.49 -3.13 16.42
CA PRO A 48 -12.82 -2.71 17.66
C PRO A 48 -11.76 -3.71 18.15
N TRP A 49 -11.94 -5.00 17.85
CA TRP A 49 -11.01 -6.09 18.20
C TRP A 49 -9.87 -6.27 17.19
N CYS A 50 -9.85 -5.55 16.08
CA CYS A 50 -8.84 -5.73 15.04
C CYS A 50 -7.53 -5.02 15.40
N SER A 51 -6.46 -5.78 15.65
CA SER A 51 -5.14 -5.23 16.02
C SER A 51 -4.56 -4.30 14.93
N HIS A 52 -4.79 -4.58 13.65
CA HIS A 52 -4.38 -3.70 12.55
C HIS A 52 -5.12 -2.36 12.57
N CYS A 53 -6.40 -2.35 12.98
CA CYS A 53 -7.17 -1.11 13.16
C CYS A 53 -6.62 -0.30 14.33
N GLN A 54 -6.34 -0.95 15.46
CA GLN A 54 -5.79 -0.29 16.65
C GLN A 54 -4.44 0.38 16.34
N ARG A 55 -3.55 -0.29 15.58
CA ARG A 55 -2.29 0.32 15.12
C ARG A 55 -2.48 1.51 14.19
N LEU A 56 -3.57 1.52 13.41
CA LEU A 56 -3.88 2.60 12.48
C LEU A 56 -4.51 3.83 13.17
N GLN A 57 -5.14 3.68 14.34
CA GLN A 57 -5.81 4.79 15.05
C GLN A 57 -4.94 6.04 15.26
N PRO A 58 -3.70 5.98 15.78
CA PRO A 58 -2.88 7.18 15.95
C PRO A 58 -2.53 7.85 14.61
N ILE A 59 -2.22 7.03 13.59
CA ILE A 59 -1.94 7.51 12.22
C ILE A 59 -3.18 8.20 11.63
N TRP A 60 -4.36 7.64 11.87
CA TRP A 60 -5.64 8.17 11.41
C TRP A 60 -5.98 9.51 12.05
N ALA A 61 -5.71 9.67 13.35
CA ALA A 61 -5.87 10.94 14.05
C ALA A 61 -4.92 12.02 13.49
N HIS A 62 -3.67 11.68 13.20
CA HIS A 62 -2.74 12.60 12.53
C HIS A 62 -3.21 12.98 11.11
N ALA A 63 -3.75 12.02 10.35
CA ALA A 63 -4.32 12.32 9.04
C ALA A 63 -5.49 13.31 9.15
N ALA A 64 -6.38 13.16 10.14
CA ALA A 64 -7.48 14.09 10.41
C ALA A 64 -6.98 15.51 10.72
N GLN A 65 -5.94 15.64 11.55
CA GLN A 65 -5.32 16.93 11.86
C GLN A 65 -4.74 17.61 10.61
N ASN A 66 -4.08 16.86 9.73
CA ASN A 66 -3.52 17.41 8.49
C ASN A 66 -4.61 17.84 7.49
N LEU A 67 -5.78 17.20 7.55
CA LEU A 67 -6.91 17.50 6.66
C LEU A 67 -7.88 18.54 7.26
N ALA A 68 -7.64 19.00 8.48
CA ALA A 68 -8.47 19.98 9.21
C ALA A 68 -8.77 21.26 8.41
N ALA A 69 -7.80 21.74 7.64
CA ALA A 69 -7.92 22.96 6.84
C ALA A 69 -8.57 22.73 5.46
N THR A 70 -8.96 21.50 5.14
CA THR A 70 -9.60 21.13 3.88
C THR A 70 -11.10 20.93 4.05
N SER A 71 -11.83 20.73 2.95
CA SER A 71 -13.24 20.35 2.99
C SER A 71 -13.49 18.87 3.30
N ILE A 72 -12.42 18.08 3.52
CA ILE A 72 -12.50 16.64 3.71
C ILE A 72 -12.84 16.33 5.16
N GLN A 73 -13.96 15.66 5.38
CA GLN A 73 -14.37 15.16 6.68
C GLN A 73 -13.73 13.79 6.92
N VAL A 74 -13.04 13.64 8.05
CA VAL A 74 -12.38 12.38 8.41
C VAL A 74 -13.22 11.64 9.45
N GLY A 75 -13.68 10.45 9.09
CA GLY A 75 -14.53 9.63 9.93
C GLY A 75 -13.99 8.23 10.16
N LYS A 76 -14.56 7.53 11.13
CA LYS A 76 -14.39 6.09 11.34
C LYS A 76 -15.75 5.45 11.63
N LEU A 77 -15.94 4.22 11.18
CA LEU A 77 -17.21 3.51 11.30
C LEU A 77 -16.98 2.07 11.76
N ASP A 78 -17.63 1.69 12.86
CA ASP A 78 -17.61 0.33 13.37
C ASP A 78 -18.52 -0.58 12.55
N CYS A 79 -17.91 -1.37 11.67
CA CYS A 79 -18.61 -2.29 10.79
C CYS A 79 -19.17 -3.53 11.51
N THR A 80 -18.79 -3.77 12.76
CA THR A 80 -19.37 -4.84 13.59
C THR A 80 -20.73 -4.43 14.15
N LYS A 81 -20.94 -3.12 14.33
CA LYS A 81 -22.22 -2.54 14.77
C LYS A 81 -23.13 -2.19 13.59
N TYR A 82 -22.57 -1.64 12.51
CA TYR A 82 -23.33 -1.18 11.34
C TYR A 82 -23.00 -2.02 10.10
N THR A 83 -23.43 -3.29 10.13
CA THR A 83 -23.13 -4.29 9.10
C THR A 83 -23.74 -3.97 7.73
N ASN A 84 -24.90 -3.31 7.71
CA ASN A 84 -25.54 -2.81 6.50
C ASN A 84 -24.66 -1.81 5.73
N VAL A 85 -23.95 -0.93 6.45
CA VAL A 85 -23.00 0.02 5.84
C VAL A 85 -21.80 -0.73 5.27
N ALA A 86 -21.27 -1.70 6.03
CA ALA A 86 -20.15 -2.54 5.57
C ALA A 86 -20.50 -3.29 4.27
N GLN A 87 -21.72 -3.83 4.17
CA GLN A 87 -22.20 -4.50 2.96
C GLN A 87 -22.35 -3.52 1.79
N GLN A 88 -22.91 -2.33 2.02
CA GLN A 88 -23.10 -1.31 0.98
C GLN A 88 -21.77 -0.86 0.34
N PHE A 89 -20.69 -0.79 1.12
CA PHE A 89 -19.35 -0.42 0.65
C PHE A 89 -18.46 -1.63 0.34
N GLU A 90 -19.03 -2.84 0.30
CA GLU A 90 -18.33 -4.10 0.01
C GLU A 90 -17.06 -4.32 0.85
N VAL A 91 -17.13 -4.00 2.15
CA VAL A 91 -15.99 -4.15 3.06
C VAL A 91 -15.71 -5.65 3.31
N ARG A 92 -14.60 -6.15 2.77
CA ARG A 92 -14.19 -7.58 2.89
C ARG A 92 -13.19 -7.86 4.00
N GLY A 93 -12.66 -6.81 4.64
CA GLY A 93 -11.64 -6.95 5.68
C GLY A 93 -11.34 -5.62 6.37
N PHE A 94 -10.61 -5.69 7.48
CA PHE A 94 -10.34 -4.53 8.32
C PHE A 94 -8.83 -4.28 8.53
N PRO A 95 -8.39 -3.02 8.61
CA PRO A 95 -9.15 -1.81 8.26
C PRO A 95 -9.29 -1.66 6.73
N THR A 96 -10.45 -1.19 6.29
CA THR A 96 -10.65 -0.70 4.93
C THR A 96 -10.76 0.81 4.96
N ILE A 97 -9.92 1.51 4.20
CA ILE A 97 -9.96 2.96 4.06
C ILE A 97 -10.64 3.28 2.74
N LEU A 98 -11.61 4.19 2.75
CA LEU A 98 -12.27 4.64 1.52
C LEU A 98 -12.43 6.15 1.52
N PHE A 99 -12.50 6.71 0.32
CA PHE A 99 -12.83 8.11 0.08
C PHE A 99 -14.10 8.21 -0.74
N THR A 100 -15.07 9.02 -0.30
CA THR A 100 -16.31 9.29 -1.04
C THR A 100 -16.40 10.77 -1.41
N LYS A 101 -16.80 11.05 -2.66
CA LYS A 101 -17.10 12.41 -3.14
C LYS A 101 -18.12 12.34 -4.26
N GLY A 102 -19.25 13.05 -4.11
CA GLY A 102 -20.31 13.06 -5.12
C GLY A 102 -20.87 11.66 -5.43
N GLY A 103 -20.90 10.77 -4.44
CA GLY A 103 -21.32 9.38 -4.58
C GLY A 103 -20.31 8.42 -5.21
N LYS A 104 -19.21 8.90 -5.79
CA LYS A 104 -18.09 8.05 -6.22
C LYS A 104 -17.29 7.63 -4.99
N THR A 105 -17.09 6.33 -4.82
CA THR A 105 -16.30 5.76 -3.73
C THR A 105 -15.05 5.09 -4.28
N THR A 106 -13.90 5.40 -3.69
CA THR A 106 -12.61 4.81 -4.04
C THR A 106 -11.98 4.18 -2.80
N ILE A 107 -11.65 2.89 -2.89
CA ILE A 107 -10.93 2.17 -1.83
C ILE A 107 -9.44 2.48 -1.92
N TYR A 108 -8.84 2.77 -0.77
CA TYR A 108 -7.41 2.99 -0.65
C TYR A 108 -6.65 1.66 -0.57
N THR A 109 -5.67 1.48 -1.45
CA THR A 109 -4.83 0.27 -1.51
C THR A 109 -3.35 0.57 -1.29
N GLY A 110 -3.00 1.79 -0.89
CA GLY A 110 -1.62 2.22 -0.67
C GLY A 110 -1.13 1.96 0.76
N ASP A 111 -0.01 2.60 1.09
CA ASP A 111 0.60 2.49 2.41
C ASP A 111 -0.17 3.17 3.51
N ARG A 112 -0.26 2.49 4.65
CA ARG A 112 -0.97 3.01 5.82
C ARG A 112 -0.16 4.06 6.60
N SER A 113 0.68 4.84 5.93
CA SER A 113 1.35 6.00 6.50
C SER A 113 0.44 7.22 6.45
N HIS A 114 0.57 8.14 7.42
CA HIS A 114 -0.28 9.33 7.45
C HIS A 114 -0.07 10.18 6.18
N LYS A 115 1.18 10.30 5.70
CA LYS A 115 1.55 11.09 4.52
C LYS A 115 0.85 10.59 3.26
N GLU A 116 0.85 9.28 3.02
CA GLU A 116 0.24 8.70 1.83
C GLU A 116 -1.30 8.68 1.89
N ILE A 117 -1.89 8.48 3.08
CA ILE A 117 -3.34 8.61 3.29
C ILE A 117 -3.81 10.05 3.02
N VAL A 118 -3.10 11.06 3.53
CA VAL A 118 -3.41 12.47 3.30
C VAL A 118 -3.28 12.81 1.81
N LYS A 119 -2.19 12.41 1.14
CA LYS A 119 -2.01 12.62 -0.31
C LYS A 119 -3.13 11.95 -1.12
N PHE A 120 -3.55 10.74 -0.76
CA PHE A 120 -4.69 10.06 -1.39
C PHE A 120 -5.98 10.88 -1.28
N ALA A 121 -6.32 11.34 -0.08
CA ALA A 121 -7.52 12.15 0.14
C ALA A 121 -7.47 13.47 -0.64
N VAL A 122 -6.32 14.16 -0.63
CA VAL A 122 -6.11 15.40 -1.38
C VAL A 122 -6.24 15.19 -2.88
N ARG A 123 -5.66 14.12 -3.44
CA ARG A 123 -5.78 13.78 -4.87
C ARG A 123 -7.24 13.64 -5.30
N LEU A 124 -8.03 12.89 -4.54
CA LEU A 124 -9.44 12.64 -4.85
C LEU A 124 -10.35 13.83 -4.55
N ASN A 125 -9.93 14.72 -3.66
CA ASN A 125 -10.64 15.97 -3.41
C ASN A 125 -10.42 17.01 -4.52
N SER A 126 -9.29 16.94 -5.22
CA SER A 126 -9.04 17.76 -6.42
C SER A 126 -9.77 17.21 -7.66
N PRO A 127 -9.92 18.01 -8.72
CA PRO A 127 -10.27 17.49 -10.05
C PRO A 127 -9.23 16.48 -10.56
N PRO A 128 -9.60 15.54 -11.46
CA PRO A 128 -8.66 14.57 -12.03
C PRO A 128 -7.44 15.23 -12.68
N VAL A 129 -7.67 16.34 -13.41
CA VAL A 129 -6.62 17.19 -13.98
C VAL A 129 -6.72 18.59 -13.40
N GLN A 130 -5.63 19.09 -12.82
CA GLN A 130 -5.57 20.41 -12.18
C GLN A 130 -4.92 21.45 -13.09
N GLU A 131 -5.53 22.64 -13.19
CA GLU A 131 -4.97 23.74 -13.98
C GLU A 131 -3.86 24.47 -13.25
N ILE A 132 -2.75 24.71 -13.94
CA ILE A 132 -1.68 25.59 -13.49
C ILE A 132 -1.81 26.90 -14.27
N THR A 133 -2.31 27.93 -13.60
CA THR A 133 -2.54 29.26 -14.20
C THR A 133 -1.42 30.27 -13.92
N ARG A 134 -0.51 29.97 -12.99
CA ARG A 134 0.53 30.90 -12.52
C ARG A 134 1.86 30.18 -12.33
N THR A 135 2.96 30.82 -12.72
CA THR A 135 4.33 30.29 -12.59
C THR A 135 4.71 30.00 -11.13
N GLU A 136 4.24 30.81 -10.17
CA GLU A 136 4.49 30.54 -8.74
C GLU A 136 3.92 29.19 -8.29
N ASN A 137 2.74 28.81 -8.80
CA ASN A 137 2.13 27.53 -8.49
C ASN A 137 2.89 26.39 -9.16
N PHE A 138 3.40 26.61 -10.37
CA PHE A 138 4.27 25.65 -11.06
C PHE A 138 5.54 25.35 -10.26
N ASN A 139 6.24 26.40 -9.79
CA ASN A 139 7.45 26.25 -8.99
C ASN A 139 7.18 25.54 -7.64
N LYS A 140 6.04 25.84 -7.00
CA LYS A 140 5.62 25.12 -5.78
C LYS A 140 5.40 23.63 -6.05
N ILE A 141 4.75 23.28 -7.16
CA ILE A 141 4.54 21.90 -7.57
C ILE A 141 5.88 21.20 -7.83
N GLN A 142 6.78 21.84 -8.59
CA GLN A 142 8.11 21.30 -8.87
C GLN A 142 8.93 21.03 -7.60
N ASN A 143 8.83 21.89 -6.59
CA ASN A 143 9.59 21.75 -5.35
C ASN A 143 8.96 20.75 -4.35
N PHE A 144 7.66 20.47 -4.45
CA PHE A 144 6.94 19.68 -3.45
C PHE A 144 6.56 18.27 -3.93
N LEU A 145 6.41 18.08 -5.24
CA LEU A 145 6.00 16.81 -5.82
C LEU A 145 7.16 16.17 -6.58
N ASP A 146 7.61 15.03 -6.06
CA ASP A 146 8.64 14.21 -6.71
C ASP A 146 8.12 13.49 -7.97
N LEU A 147 6.80 13.38 -8.12
CA LEU A 147 6.17 12.73 -9.28
C LEU A 147 4.82 13.34 -9.62
N TYR A 148 4.65 13.75 -10.89
CA TYR A 148 3.38 14.18 -11.45
C TYR A 148 3.40 14.13 -12.98
N PHE A 149 2.22 14.02 -13.59
CA PHE A 149 2.05 14.13 -15.03
C PHE A 149 1.62 15.54 -15.41
N LEU A 150 2.15 16.04 -16.52
CA LEU A 150 1.86 17.39 -17.03
C LEU A 150 1.43 17.30 -18.50
N TYR A 151 0.27 17.85 -18.80
CA TYR A 151 -0.17 18.14 -20.16
C TYR A 151 0.12 19.61 -20.48
N VAL A 152 0.85 19.85 -21.58
CA VAL A 152 1.16 21.19 -22.08
C VAL A 152 0.35 21.42 -23.35
N GLY A 153 -0.55 22.39 -23.31
CA GLY A 153 -1.39 22.77 -24.44
C GLY A 153 -2.83 23.11 -24.06
N GLU A 154 -3.67 23.27 -25.09
CA GLU A 154 -5.11 23.51 -24.93
C GLU A 154 -5.87 22.23 -24.56
N ARG A 155 -6.99 22.41 -23.86
CA ARG A 155 -7.91 21.33 -23.44
C ARG A 155 -8.81 20.88 -24.59
N SER A 156 -8.21 20.53 -25.71
CA SER A 156 -8.89 20.18 -26.95
C SER A 156 -8.16 19.06 -27.68
N GLY A 157 -8.92 18.27 -28.44
CA GLY A 157 -8.40 17.17 -29.25
C GLY A 157 -8.30 15.82 -28.52
N ASP A 158 -8.05 14.78 -29.30
CA ASP A 158 -8.08 13.38 -28.83
C ASP A 158 -7.05 13.10 -27.73
N LEU A 159 -5.87 13.73 -27.83
CA LEU A 159 -4.81 13.57 -26.84
C LEU A 159 -5.22 14.11 -25.46
N TRP A 160 -5.96 15.22 -25.42
CA TRP A 160 -6.51 15.77 -24.18
C TRP A 160 -7.56 14.83 -23.58
N ASP A 161 -8.49 14.33 -24.40
CA ASP A 161 -9.54 13.43 -23.93
C ASP A 161 -8.98 12.13 -23.35
N ILE A 162 -7.96 11.56 -24.00
CA ILE A 162 -7.24 10.38 -23.51
C ILE A 162 -6.49 10.70 -22.21
N TYR A 163 -5.83 11.86 -22.13
CA TYR A 163 -5.14 12.31 -20.93
C TYR A 163 -6.11 12.44 -19.75
N HIS A 164 -7.24 13.12 -19.94
CA HIS A 164 -8.25 13.35 -18.92
C HIS A 164 -8.90 12.04 -18.44
N ARG A 165 -9.32 11.17 -19.37
CA ARG A 165 -9.90 9.85 -19.02
C ARG A 165 -8.90 8.98 -18.25
N THR A 166 -7.64 8.99 -18.66
CA THR A 166 -6.58 8.25 -17.96
C THR A 166 -6.33 8.85 -16.57
N ALA A 167 -6.35 10.18 -16.44
CA ALA A 167 -6.24 10.86 -15.16
C ALA A 167 -7.37 10.47 -14.20
N GLU A 168 -8.61 10.30 -14.67
CA GLU A 168 -9.74 9.83 -13.83
C GLU A 168 -9.51 8.43 -13.23
N VAL A 169 -8.82 7.56 -13.97
CA VAL A 169 -8.49 6.19 -13.52
C VAL A 169 -7.31 6.20 -12.55
N PHE A 170 -6.27 7.00 -12.85
CA PHE A 170 -5.03 7.02 -12.07
C PHE A 170 -4.97 8.10 -10.98
N GLN A 171 -6.01 8.92 -10.84
CA GLN A 171 -6.16 9.92 -9.77
C GLN A 171 -5.85 9.37 -8.36
N PRO A 172 -6.23 8.13 -8.00
CA PRO A 172 -5.87 7.55 -6.70
C PRO A 172 -4.36 7.36 -6.48
N PHE A 173 -3.56 7.34 -7.55
CA PHE A 173 -2.15 6.93 -7.55
C PHE A 173 -1.17 8.04 -7.89
N THR A 174 -1.58 9.10 -8.58
CA THR A 174 -0.70 10.22 -8.92
C THR A 174 -1.48 11.50 -9.25
N PHE A 175 -0.77 12.62 -9.33
CA PHE A 175 -1.34 13.91 -9.73
C PHE A 175 -1.19 14.14 -11.24
N PHE A 176 -2.21 14.72 -11.84
CA PHE A 176 -2.22 15.17 -13.23
C PHE A 176 -2.48 16.67 -13.28
N TYR A 177 -1.68 17.38 -14.05
CA TYR A 177 -1.75 18.82 -14.21
C TYR A 177 -1.83 19.20 -15.68
N GLN A 178 -2.40 20.36 -15.95
CA GLN A 178 -2.39 20.98 -17.26
C GLN A 178 -1.90 22.41 -17.16
N VAL A 179 -1.10 22.82 -18.14
CA VAL A 179 -0.55 24.17 -18.25
C VAL A 179 -0.66 24.64 -19.70
N ASN A 180 -0.83 25.94 -19.89
CA ASN A 180 -0.74 26.56 -21.22
C ASN A 180 0.74 26.73 -21.61
N GLU A 181 1.04 26.68 -22.90
CA GLU A 181 2.38 26.84 -23.46
C GLU A 181 3.06 28.13 -22.96
N THR A 182 2.31 29.20 -22.75
CA THR A 182 2.84 30.52 -22.34
C THR A 182 3.46 30.56 -20.94
N LEU A 183 3.12 29.62 -20.06
CA LEU A 183 3.55 29.62 -18.66
C LEU A 183 4.79 28.78 -18.40
N VAL A 184 5.21 27.96 -19.35
CA VAL A 184 6.39 27.11 -19.19
C VAL A 184 7.60 27.82 -19.78
N ASP A 185 8.64 28.01 -18.95
CA ASP A 185 9.84 28.73 -19.35
C ASP A 185 10.41 28.17 -20.67
N THR A 186 10.76 29.07 -21.58
CA THR A 186 11.29 28.83 -22.93
C THR A 186 12.58 27.98 -22.96
N HIS A 187 13.15 27.65 -21.79
CA HIS A 187 14.33 26.81 -21.63
C HIS A 187 14.01 25.30 -21.65
N GLN A 188 12.77 24.88 -21.40
CA GLN A 188 12.33 23.52 -21.72
C GLN A 188 11.82 23.51 -23.15
N GLN A 189 12.64 22.99 -24.07
CA GLN A 189 12.31 22.90 -25.50
C GLN A 189 11.14 21.91 -25.72
N PHE A 190 9.90 22.38 -25.57
CA PHE A 190 8.75 21.68 -26.12
C PHE A 190 8.83 21.79 -27.64
N THR A 191 9.32 20.73 -28.27
CA THR A 191 9.47 20.66 -29.73
C THR A 191 8.12 20.56 -30.46
N LYS A 192 7.03 20.24 -29.76
CA LYS A 192 5.67 20.04 -30.30
C LYS A 192 4.63 20.23 -29.19
N VAL A 193 3.59 21.02 -29.42
CA VAL A 193 2.40 21.19 -28.56
C VAL A 193 1.17 20.71 -29.36
N PRO A 194 0.22 19.96 -28.76
CA PRO A 194 0.19 19.51 -27.38
C PRO A 194 1.25 18.46 -27.06
N SER A 195 1.69 18.39 -25.80
CA SER A 195 2.61 17.35 -25.32
C SER A 195 2.29 16.90 -23.91
N ILE A 196 2.66 15.66 -23.60
CA ILE A 196 2.50 15.08 -22.27
C ILE A 196 3.88 14.69 -21.72
N LEU A 197 4.10 15.04 -20.47
CA LEU A 197 5.33 14.78 -19.73
C LEU A 197 5.00 14.10 -18.41
N VAL A 198 5.97 13.36 -17.89
CA VAL A 198 6.01 12.94 -16.49
C VAL A 198 7.26 13.55 -15.87
N TYR A 199 7.08 14.28 -14.78
CA TYR A 199 8.20 14.75 -13.95
C TYR A 199 8.45 13.72 -12.87
N LYS A 200 9.72 13.38 -12.67
CA LYS A 200 10.22 12.46 -11.65
C LYS A 200 11.53 12.97 -11.11
N GLU A 201 11.60 13.27 -9.81
CA GLU A 201 12.86 13.61 -9.14
C GLU A 201 13.65 14.71 -9.89
N ASN A 202 12.96 15.76 -10.33
CA ASN A 202 13.46 16.89 -11.15
C ASN A 202 13.85 16.58 -12.61
N VAL A 203 13.75 15.33 -13.06
CA VAL A 203 13.88 14.95 -14.46
C VAL A 203 12.51 14.84 -15.09
N ASN A 204 12.39 15.11 -16.40
CA ASN A 204 11.13 14.89 -17.12
C ASN A 204 11.31 13.90 -18.27
N TYR A 205 10.24 13.15 -18.56
CA TYR A 205 10.18 12.23 -19.69
C TYR A 205 8.93 12.52 -20.52
N LYS A 206 9.12 12.68 -21.82
CA LYS A 206 8.05 12.95 -22.77
C LYS A 206 7.37 11.65 -23.21
N PHE A 207 6.05 11.68 -23.32
CA PHE A 207 5.29 10.64 -24.01
C PHE A 207 5.52 10.75 -25.53
N THR A 208 5.99 9.66 -26.15
CA THR A 208 6.35 9.60 -27.58
C THR A 208 5.35 8.83 -28.44
N GLY A 209 4.28 8.31 -27.84
CA GLY A 209 3.23 7.56 -28.54
C GLY A 209 2.17 8.46 -29.21
N ASP A 210 2.40 9.78 -29.27
CA ASP A 210 1.46 10.77 -29.81
C ASP A 210 1.30 10.74 -31.33
N ASN A 211 2.09 9.92 -32.03
CA ASN A 211 2.00 9.74 -33.49
C ASN A 211 1.11 8.55 -33.90
N GLU A 212 0.48 7.86 -32.95
CA GLU A 212 -0.42 6.75 -33.28
C GLU A 212 -1.76 7.30 -33.80
N ASP A 213 -2.05 7.03 -35.08
CA ASP A 213 -3.26 7.51 -35.76
C ASP A 213 -4.55 6.77 -35.31
N ASP A 214 -4.41 5.58 -34.74
CA ASP A 214 -5.50 4.75 -34.24
C ASP A 214 -5.87 5.14 -32.79
N PRO A 215 -7.07 5.71 -32.54
CA PRO A 215 -7.45 6.19 -31.21
C PRO A 215 -7.43 5.12 -30.12
N ASP A 216 -7.78 3.87 -30.44
CA ASP A 216 -7.83 2.77 -29.46
C ASP A 216 -6.42 2.33 -29.06
N LYS A 217 -5.50 2.31 -30.03
CA LYS A 217 -4.09 2.06 -29.77
C LYS A 217 -3.43 3.22 -29.03
N LEU A 218 -3.77 4.47 -29.37
CA LEU A 218 -3.27 5.64 -28.65
C LEU A 218 -3.70 5.60 -27.18
N ASN A 219 -4.98 5.30 -26.92
CA ASN A 219 -5.52 5.16 -25.57
C ASN A 219 -4.81 4.06 -24.77
N SER A 220 -4.69 2.84 -25.33
CA SER A 220 -4.01 1.73 -24.66
C SER A 220 -2.52 1.98 -24.46
N THR A 221 -1.84 2.62 -25.42
CA THR A 221 -0.43 2.99 -25.33
C THR A 221 -0.20 4.02 -24.23
N PHE A 222 -1.04 5.06 -24.16
CA PHE A 222 -0.94 6.08 -23.14
C PHE A 222 -1.24 5.51 -21.75
N TYR A 223 -2.31 4.71 -21.60
CA TYR A 223 -2.64 4.02 -20.36
C TYR A 223 -1.46 3.18 -19.84
N ASN A 224 -0.86 2.37 -20.73
CA ASN A 224 0.30 1.53 -20.39
C ASN A 224 1.53 2.37 -20.05
N TRP A 225 1.74 3.51 -20.71
CA TRP A 225 2.81 4.44 -20.39
C TRP A 225 2.62 5.05 -18.99
N VAL A 226 1.42 5.56 -18.66
CA VAL A 226 1.11 6.07 -17.32
C VAL A 226 1.28 4.99 -16.25
N ASN A 227 0.80 3.76 -16.48
CA ASN A 227 0.96 2.66 -15.52
C ASN A 227 2.43 2.33 -15.26
N ARG A 228 3.31 2.45 -16.27
CA ARG A 228 4.76 2.24 -16.12
C ARG A 228 5.46 3.42 -15.47
N GLU A 229 5.02 4.65 -15.76
CA GLU A 229 5.73 5.86 -15.33
C GLU A 229 5.24 6.44 -14.00
N ARG A 230 4.11 5.98 -13.44
CA ARG A 230 3.57 6.52 -12.17
C ARG A 230 4.39 6.20 -10.90
N PHE A 231 5.49 5.48 -11.03
CA PHE A 231 6.40 5.16 -9.93
C PHE A 231 7.66 6.03 -10.00
N LEU A 232 8.21 6.38 -8.83
CA LEU A 232 9.52 6.99 -8.68
C LEU A 232 10.61 6.09 -9.27
N MET A 233 11.83 6.59 -9.39
CA MET A 233 12.93 5.79 -9.95
C MET A 233 13.32 4.67 -8.99
N PHE A 234 13.32 4.96 -7.70
CA PHE A 234 13.65 4.00 -6.65
C PHE A 234 12.73 4.12 -5.41
N PRO A 235 11.42 3.80 -5.55
CA PRO A 235 10.45 3.90 -4.47
C PRO A 235 10.68 2.83 -3.39
N GLU A 236 10.21 3.14 -2.19
CA GLU A 236 10.00 2.12 -1.16
C GLU A 236 8.88 1.15 -1.61
N VAL A 237 9.17 -0.14 -1.49
CA VAL A 237 8.25 -1.23 -1.81
C VAL A 237 7.74 -1.81 -0.50
N THR A 238 6.43 -1.79 -0.36
CA THR A 238 5.70 -2.25 0.80
C THR A 238 4.67 -3.30 0.37
N ARG A 239 3.94 -3.88 1.32
CA ARG A 239 2.81 -4.76 1.01
C ARG A 239 1.71 -4.05 0.21
N GLY A 240 1.55 -2.74 0.36
CA GLY A 240 0.55 -1.95 -0.37
C GLY A 240 0.98 -1.64 -1.80
N THR A 241 2.25 -1.23 -1.98
CA THR A 241 2.76 -0.80 -3.29
C THR A 241 3.20 -1.96 -4.18
N ILE A 242 3.62 -3.10 -3.62
CA ILE A 242 4.11 -4.24 -4.42
C ILE A 242 3.06 -4.78 -5.41
N ASN A 243 1.79 -4.84 -4.99
CA ASN A 243 0.71 -5.29 -5.86
C ASN A 243 0.56 -4.37 -7.08
N GLN A 244 0.76 -3.06 -6.88
CA GLN A 244 0.73 -2.07 -7.94
C GLN A 244 1.93 -2.21 -8.88
N LEU A 245 3.12 -2.48 -8.33
CA LEU A 245 4.32 -2.74 -9.12
C LEU A 245 4.18 -4.03 -9.95
N PHE A 246 3.49 -5.05 -9.45
CA PHE A 246 3.24 -6.29 -10.20
C PHE A 246 2.36 -6.07 -11.44
N LEU A 247 1.46 -5.08 -11.41
CA LEU A 247 0.67 -4.71 -12.58
C LEU A 247 1.51 -4.12 -13.74
N THR A 248 2.76 -3.71 -13.48
CA THR A 248 3.66 -3.23 -14.54
C THR A 248 4.20 -4.36 -15.42
N LYS A 249 4.13 -5.62 -14.95
CA LYS A 249 4.65 -6.81 -15.64
C LYS A 249 6.15 -6.79 -15.92
N LYS A 250 6.91 -5.89 -15.28
CA LYS A 250 8.37 -5.81 -15.34
C LYS A 250 9.02 -6.76 -14.33
N TYR A 251 10.31 -7.01 -14.44
CA TYR A 251 11.09 -7.55 -13.34
C TYR A 251 11.22 -6.49 -12.25
N LEU A 252 10.92 -6.85 -10.99
CA LEU A 252 11.11 -5.97 -9.84
C LEU A 252 12.48 -6.27 -9.21
N VAL A 253 13.41 -5.33 -9.34
CA VAL A 253 14.72 -5.35 -8.68
C VAL A 253 14.55 -4.69 -7.32
N LEU A 254 14.71 -5.47 -6.25
CA LEU A 254 14.41 -5.06 -4.89
C LEU A 254 15.67 -5.12 -4.03
N ALA A 255 16.11 -3.97 -3.56
CA ALA A 255 17.14 -3.88 -2.53
C ALA A 255 16.50 -4.07 -1.14
N VAL A 256 16.98 -5.04 -0.39
CA VAL A 256 16.51 -5.37 0.96
C VAL A 256 17.52 -4.81 1.94
N VAL A 257 17.08 -3.83 2.72
CA VAL A 257 17.92 -3.08 3.65
C VAL A 257 17.30 -3.09 5.05
N ASP A 258 18.09 -2.71 6.06
CA ASP A 258 17.58 -2.41 7.39
C ASP A 258 17.67 -0.89 7.66
N GLU A 259 16.69 -0.40 8.40
CA GLU A 259 16.74 0.92 9.05
C GLU A 259 16.88 0.69 10.55
N ASN A 260 17.82 1.39 11.18
CA ASN A 260 17.98 1.40 12.63
C ASN A 260 16.79 2.13 13.29
N GLU A 261 16.65 2.04 14.62
CA GLU A 261 15.56 2.70 15.37
C GLU A 261 15.48 4.23 15.15
N PHE A 262 16.56 4.86 14.69
CA PHE A 262 16.64 6.27 14.35
C PHE A 262 16.42 6.59 12.86
N GLY A 263 16.14 5.57 12.04
CA GLY A 263 16.05 5.68 10.57
C GLY A 263 17.41 5.70 9.86
N ASP A 264 18.50 5.50 10.59
CA ASP A 264 19.85 5.43 10.01
C ASP A 264 20.06 4.07 9.34
N VAL A 265 20.63 4.11 8.14
CA VAL A 265 20.94 2.94 7.32
C VAL A 265 22.42 2.61 7.50
N ASP A 266 22.74 1.35 7.78
CA ASP A 266 24.12 0.87 7.90
C ASP A 266 24.96 1.22 6.65
N PRO A 267 26.25 1.58 6.77
CA PRO A 267 27.09 1.96 5.63
C PRO A 267 27.05 0.97 4.45
N ASP A 268 27.08 -0.34 4.71
CA ASP A 268 27.05 -1.37 3.66
C ASP A 268 25.73 -1.34 2.88
N MET A 269 24.63 -1.05 3.58
CA MET A 269 23.30 -0.94 2.99
C MET A 269 23.16 0.33 2.14
N LEU A 270 23.81 1.42 2.58
CA LEU A 270 23.86 2.68 1.83
C LEU A 270 24.70 2.53 0.56
N GLU A 271 25.78 1.75 0.60
CA GLU A 271 26.59 1.42 -0.57
C GLU A 271 25.78 0.66 -1.62
N LEU A 272 25.06 -0.40 -1.23
CA LEU A 272 24.16 -1.14 -2.13
C LEU A 272 23.10 -0.22 -2.73
N ARG A 273 22.47 0.62 -1.90
CA ARG A 273 21.46 1.59 -2.33
C ARG A 273 22.03 2.52 -3.40
N THR A 274 23.21 3.09 -3.14
CA THR A 274 23.90 4.02 -4.05
C THR A 274 24.31 3.34 -5.34
N ALA A 275 24.78 2.08 -5.27
CA ALA A 275 25.16 1.29 -6.43
C ALA A 275 23.95 1.05 -7.36
N VAL A 276 22.79 0.71 -6.80
CA VAL A 276 21.52 0.55 -7.53
C VAL A 276 21.06 1.87 -8.13
N GLU A 277 21.06 2.96 -7.36
CA GLU A 277 20.69 4.30 -7.84
C GLU A 277 21.57 4.76 -9.02
N SER A 278 22.88 4.50 -8.95
CA SER A 278 23.83 4.76 -10.04
C SER A 278 23.48 4.00 -11.33
N VAL A 279 23.06 2.74 -11.23
CA VAL A 279 22.58 1.95 -12.38
C VAL A 279 21.31 2.55 -12.96
N ILE A 280 20.35 2.91 -12.11
CA ILE A 280 19.07 3.50 -12.53
C ILE A 280 19.31 4.80 -13.31
N GLN A 281 20.14 5.70 -12.78
CA GLN A 281 20.41 7.00 -13.39
C GLN A 281 21.20 6.88 -14.69
N LYS A 282 22.26 6.05 -14.71
CA LYS A 282 23.18 5.96 -15.87
C LYS A 282 22.65 5.08 -17.00
N LYS A 283 21.79 4.10 -16.69
CA LYS A 283 21.37 3.04 -17.64
C LYS A 283 19.86 2.94 -17.80
N ARG A 284 19.10 4.00 -17.48
CA ARG A 284 17.63 4.03 -17.60
C ARG A 284 17.15 3.53 -18.96
N GLU A 285 17.66 4.07 -20.07
CA GLU A 285 17.23 3.70 -21.42
C GLU A 285 17.35 2.20 -21.70
N LYS A 286 18.33 1.54 -21.08
CA LYS A 286 18.61 0.12 -21.28
C LYS A 286 17.69 -0.79 -20.45
N TYR A 287 17.39 -0.40 -19.22
CA TYR A 287 16.70 -1.28 -18.25
C TYR A 287 15.25 -0.91 -17.98
N HIS A 288 14.85 0.34 -18.20
CA HIS A 288 13.53 0.84 -17.79
C HIS A 288 12.36 0.06 -18.38
N ASP A 289 12.46 -0.45 -19.61
CA ASP A 289 11.36 -1.18 -20.22
C ASP A 289 11.10 -2.55 -19.57
N ASN A 290 12.15 -3.20 -19.10
CA ASN A 290 12.10 -4.58 -18.58
C ASN A 290 12.15 -4.66 -17.06
N PHE A 291 12.73 -3.66 -16.41
CA PHE A 291 13.00 -3.64 -14.97
C PHE A 291 12.36 -2.42 -14.31
N GLN A 292 11.81 -2.65 -13.13
CA GLN A 292 11.40 -1.65 -12.18
C GLN A 292 12.24 -1.83 -10.92
N PHE A 293 12.78 -0.75 -10.39
CA PHE A 293 13.61 -0.79 -9.20
C PHE A 293 12.81 -0.32 -7.99
N GLY A 294 13.21 -0.78 -6.80
CA GLY A 294 12.69 -0.33 -5.52
C GLY A 294 13.51 -0.90 -4.36
N TRP A 295 13.26 -0.41 -3.16
CA TRP A 295 13.91 -0.89 -1.94
C TRP A 295 12.87 -1.23 -0.88
N THR A 296 13.20 -2.05 0.10
CA THR A 296 12.29 -2.33 1.21
C THR A 296 13.04 -2.59 2.50
N VAL A 297 12.47 -2.12 3.60
CA VAL A 297 12.84 -2.49 4.98
C VAL A 297 12.00 -3.63 5.52
N ASN A 298 10.94 -4.02 4.79
CA ASN A 298 10.02 -5.05 5.23
C ASN A 298 10.58 -6.45 4.89
N SER A 299 11.38 -7.01 5.78
CA SER A 299 11.95 -8.34 5.62
C SER A 299 10.88 -9.43 5.48
N GLU A 300 9.74 -9.30 6.17
CA GLU A 300 8.64 -10.28 6.05
C GLU A 300 8.05 -10.34 4.63
N LEU A 301 7.94 -9.19 3.96
CA LEU A 301 7.47 -9.12 2.58
C LEU A 301 8.37 -9.96 1.68
N VAL A 302 9.68 -9.74 1.75
CA VAL A 302 10.65 -10.45 0.94
C VAL A 302 10.69 -11.93 1.30
N ASN A 303 10.69 -12.26 2.59
CA ASN A 303 10.74 -13.64 3.06
C ASN A 303 9.52 -14.44 2.59
N SER A 304 8.33 -13.84 2.52
CA SER A 304 7.13 -14.50 2.00
C SER A 304 7.20 -14.77 0.49
N ILE A 305 7.93 -13.94 -0.26
CA ILE A 305 8.13 -14.13 -1.71
C ILE A 305 9.18 -15.21 -1.96
N ALA A 306 10.32 -15.09 -1.26
CA ALA A 306 11.46 -16.01 -1.39
C ALA A 306 11.25 -17.35 -0.67
N LEU A 307 10.26 -17.43 0.23
CA LEU A 307 9.96 -18.62 1.03
C LEU A 307 11.12 -19.08 1.91
N MET A 308 11.97 -18.13 2.31
CA MET A 308 13.14 -18.30 3.17
C MET A 308 13.47 -16.97 3.85
N GLU A 309 14.28 -17.02 4.90
CA GLU A 309 14.84 -15.79 5.49
C GLU A 309 15.95 -15.26 4.57
N ILE A 310 15.77 -14.04 4.06
CA ILE A 310 16.74 -13.35 3.23
C ILE A 310 17.70 -12.55 4.12
N PRO A 311 19.04 -12.72 3.93
CA PRO A 311 20.02 -11.92 4.67
C PRO A 311 19.91 -10.45 4.28
N ARG A 312 20.47 -9.56 5.12
CA ARG A 312 20.47 -8.12 4.90
C ARG A 312 21.93 -7.63 4.99
N PRO A 313 22.44 -6.82 4.04
CA PRO A 313 21.77 -6.35 2.83
C PRO A 313 21.51 -7.52 1.88
N SER A 314 20.56 -7.37 0.95
CA SER A 314 20.42 -8.31 -0.17
C SER A 314 19.77 -7.65 -1.37
N LEU A 315 20.04 -8.19 -2.56
CA LEU A 315 19.37 -7.84 -3.80
C LEU A 315 18.56 -9.04 -4.26
N ILE A 316 17.28 -8.84 -4.53
CA ILE A 316 16.41 -9.88 -5.09
C ILE A 316 15.73 -9.34 -6.35
N VAL A 317 15.69 -10.14 -7.42
CA VAL A 317 15.00 -9.77 -8.64
C VAL A 317 13.81 -10.69 -8.86
N ILE A 318 12.61 -10.13 -8.90
CA ILE A 318 11.36 -10.87 -8.96
C ILE A 318 10.72 -10.68 -10.33
N ASN A 319 10.44 -11.77 -11.04
CA ASN A 319 9.61 -11.73 -12.22
C ASN A 319 8.14 -11.58 -11.79
N THR A 320 7.57 -10.40 -11.98
CA THR A 320 6.20 -10.10 -11.50
C THR A 320 5.09 -10.86 -12.24
N ASN A 321 5.35 -11.36 -13.45
CA ASN A 321 4.39 -12.18 -14.20
C ASN A 321 4.33 -13.62 -13.71
N THR A 322 5.50 -14.21 -13.41
CA THR A 322 5.60 -15.65 -13.11
C THR A 322 5.86 -15.94 -11.65
N SER A 323 6.13 -14.90 -10.84
CA SER A 323 6.50 -14.98 -9.43
C SER A 323 7.73 -15.83 -9.13
N HIS A 324 8.56 -16.08 -10.15
CA HIS A 324 9.92 -16.57 -9.95
C HIS A 324 10.79 -15.43 -9.46
N TYR A 325 11.81 -15.75 -8.67
CA TYR A 325 12.79 -14.80 -8.19
C TYR A 325 14.22 -15.30 -8.45
N HIS A 326 15.14 -14.34 -8.46
CA HIS A 326 16.57 -14.53 -8.63
C HIS A 326 17.26 -13.89 -7.44
N ILE A 327 18.19 -14.61 -6.82
CA ILE A 327 19.07 -14.11 -5.77
C ILE A 327 20.49 -14.23 -6.34
N PRO A 328 21.27 -13.13 -6.39
CA PRO A 328 22.67 -13.18 -6.78
C PRO A 328 23.47 -14.07 -5.83
N ASP A 329 24.44 -14.81 -6.37
CA ASP A 329 25.35 -15.63 -5.56
C ASP A 329 26.43 -14.78 -4.86
N ASP A 330 26.67 -13.57 -5.36
CA ASP A 330 27.68 -12.64 -4.84
C ASP A 330 27.29 -12.10 -3.46
N ASN A 331 28.29 -11.78 -2.64
CA ASN A 331 28.06 -11.17 -1.34
C ASN A 331 27.43 -9.77 -1.51
N PRO A 332 26.25 -9.50 -0.92
CA PRO A 332 25.56 -8.22 -1.06
C PRO A 332 26.38 -7.00 -0.67
N SER A 333 27.27 -7.09 0.33
CA SER A 333 28.16 -5.98 0.74
C SER A 333 29.24 -5.65 -0.31
N THR A 334 29.39 -6.46 -1.36
CA THR A 334 30.38 -6.25 -2.43
C THR A 334 29.76 -5.91 -3.78
N LEU A 335 28.42 -5.78 -3.84
CA LEU A 335 27.70 -5.50 -5.08
C LEU A 335 27.90 -4.05 -5.51
N ASP A 336 28.80 -3.83 -6.45
CA ASP A 336 28.95 -2.55 -7.14
C ASP A 336 27.96 -2.40 -8.31
N SER A 337 27.93 -1.20 -8.92
CA SER A 337 27.06 -0.94 -10.07
C SER A 337 27.33 -1.89 -11.25
N HIS A 338 28.57 -2.35 -11.44
CA HIS A 338 28.94 -3.20 -12.57
C HIS A 338 28.46 -4.65 -12.39
N ALA A 339 28.62 -5.20 -11.18
CA ALA A 339 28.09 -6.50 -10.80
C ALA A 339 26.56 -6.55 -10.97
N ILE A 340 25.86 -5.51 -10.52
CA ILE A 340 24.41 -5.38 -10.72
C ILE A 340 24.07 -5.42 -12.22
N GLU A 341 24.79 -4.71 -13.07
CA GLU A 341 24.56 -4.76 -14.52
C GLU A 341 24.73 -6.17 -15.10
N ILE A 342 25.76 -6.92 -14.70
CA ILE A 342 25.99 -8.30 -15.14
C ILE A 342 24.80 -9.20 -14.73
N ILE A 343 24.34 -9.07 -13.50
CA ILE A 343 23.19 -9.84 -12.99
C ILE A 343 21.93 -9.55 -13.81
N LEU A 344 21.62 -8.28 -14.06
CA LEU A 344 20.43 -7.90 -14.85
C LEU A 344 20.52 -8.44 -16.29
N GLU A 345 21.72 -8.46 -16.87
CA GLU A 345 21.97 -9.06 -18.18
C GLU A 345 21.78 -10.58 -18.20
N GLN A 346 22.28 -11.29 -17.19
CA GLN A 346 22.07 -12.74 -17.06
C GLN A 346 20.60 -13.09 -16.91
N ILE A 347 19.84 -12.30 -16.15
CA ILE A 347 18.39 -12.46 -16.00
C ILE A 347 17.69 -12.21 -17.32
N ARG A 348 18.05 -11.13 -18.03
CA ARG A 348 17.47 -10.80 -19.34
C ARG A 348 17.74 -11.89 -20.38
N ASN A 349 18.93 -12.49 -20.36
CA ASN A 349 19.33 -13.57 -21.26
C ASN A 349 18.84 -14.95 -20.82
N GLY A 350 18.19 -15.05 -19.65
CA GLY A 350 17.65 -16.30 -19.11
C GLY A 350 18.70 -17.29 -18.60
N THR A 351 19.94 -16.84 -18.38
CA THR A 351 21.05 -17.68 -17.88
C THR A 351 21.12 -17.72 -16.35
N ALA A 352 20.51 -16.74 -15.67
CA ALA A 352 20.48 -16.69 -14.21
C ALA A 352 19.62 -17.83 -13.61
N PRO A 353 20.03 -18.42 -12.47
CA PRO A 353 19.21 -19.41 -11.78
C PRO A 353 17.90 -18.75 -11.33
N LYS A 354 16.78 -19.47 -11.50
CA LYS A 354 15.44 -19.01 -11.13
C LYS A 354 14.85 -19.93 -10.08
N TYR A 355 14.19 -19.34 -9.09
CA TYR A 355 13.59 -20.03 -7.96
C TYR A 355 12.12 -19.63 -7.79
N GLY A 356 11.36 -20.37 -6.98
CA GLY A 356 9.95 -20.07 -6.71
C GLY A 356 9.02 -20.36 -7.89
N GLY A 357 8.10 -19.43 -8.17
CA GLY A 357 7.10 -19.55 -9.23
C GLY A 357 5.68 -19.88 -8.74
N ASN A 358 4.78 -20.16 -9.69
CA ASN A 358 3.35 -20.35 -9.44
C ASN A 358 2.87 -21.80 -9.60
N SER A 359 3.78 -22.78 -9.51
CA SER A 359 3.39 -24.19 -9.57
C SER A 359 2.57 -24.59 -8.33
N ILE A 360 1.69 -25.59 -8.48
CA ILE A 360 0.83 -26.07 -7.37
C ILE A 360 1.65 -26.47 -6.15
N LEU A 361 2.78 -27.17 -6.37
CA LEU A 361 3.68 -27.57 -5.28
C LEU A 361 4.25 -26.36 -4.53
N VAL A 362 4.66 -25.31 -5.25
CA VAL A 362 5.18 -24.08 -4.64
C VAL A 362 4.07 -23.32 -3.91
N GLN A 363 2.84 -23.31 -4.43
CA GLN A 363 1.70 -22.69 -3.72
C GLN A 363 1.38 -23.41 -2.40
N VAL A 364 1.39 -24.75 -2.40
CA VAL A 364 1.21 -25.55 -1.18
C VAL A 364 2.34 -25.29 -0.19
N TYR A 365 3.59 -25.24 -0.68
CA TYR A 365 4.73 -24.92 0.17
C TYR A 365 4.66 -23.49 0.73
N ARG A 366 4.20 -22.51 -0.06
CA ARG A 366 3.95 -21.13 0.40
C ARG A 366 2.93 -21.07 1.53
N LEU A 367 1.80 -21.77 1.36
CA LEU A 367 0.78 -21.85 2.41
C LEU A 367 1.36 -22.44 3.71
N TRP A 368 2.15 -23.51 3.61
CA TRP A 368 2.81 -24.13 4.76
C TRP A 368 3.84 -23.20 5.41
N PHE A 369 4.64 -22.49 4.61
CA PHE A 369 5.64 -21.53 5.11
C PHE A 369 4.96 -20.37 5.85
N ASP A 370 3.93 -19.77 5.27
CA ASP A 370 3.18 -18.68 5.89
C ASP A 370 2.51 -19.12 7.21
N LEU A 371 1.93 -20.33 7.23
CA LEU A 371 1.40 -20.94 8.45
C LEU A 371 2.49 -21.13 9.50
N LYS A 372 3.65 -21.68 9.11
CA LYS A 372 4.78 -21.91 10.01
C LYS A 372 5.28 -20.60 10.62
N ILE A 373 5.52 -19.57 9.81
CA ILE A 373 6.00 -18.26 10.29
C ILE A 373 4.96 -17.61 11.19
N THR A 374 3.67 -17.67 10.83
CA THR A 374 2.59 -17.16 11.67
C THR A 374 2.55 -17.86 13.02
N LEU A 375 2.62 -19.20 13.04
CA LEU A 375 2.63 -19.99 14.27
C LEU A 375 3.84 -19.65 15.14
N ILE A 376 5.06 -19.62 14.57
CA ILE A 376 6.27 -19.24 15.29
C ILE A 376 6.14 -17.82 15.86
N GLY A 377 5.59 -16.89 15.09
CA GLY A 377 5.31 -15.52 15.53
C GLY A 377 4.34 -15.47 16.72
N MET A 378 3.25 -16.24 16.66
CA MET A 378 2.28 -16.36 17.77
C MET A 378 2.94 -16.94 19.03
N PHE A 379 3.72 -18.02 18.89
CA PHE A 379 4.45 -18.63 20.00
C PHE A 379 5.48 -17.68 20.63
N ARG A 380 6.19 -16.89 19.81
CA ARG A 380 7.12 -15.86 20.30
C ARG A 380 6.40 -14.72 21.01
N ALA A 381 5.21 -14.32 20.54
CA ALA A 381 4.45 -13.23 21.14
C ALA A 381 3.80 -13.62 22.48
N ASN A 382 3.12 -14.78 22.52
CA ASN A 382 2.55 -15.32 23.75
C ASN A 382 2.35 -16.84 23.63
N ALA A 383 3.32 -17.60 24.14
CA ALA A 383 3.31 -19.05 24.08
C ALA A 383 2.08 -19.67 24.77
N ILE A 384 1.68 -19.15 25.93
CA ILE A 384 0.57 -19.71 26.72
C ILE A 384 -0.76 -19.57 25.97
N LEU A 385 -1.06 -18.35 25.50
CA LEU A 385 -2.29 -18.10 24.75
C LEU A 385 -2.33 -18.93 23.46
N THR A 386 -1.18 -19.06 22.77
CA THR A 386 -1.08 -19.84 21.53
C THR A 386 -1.36 -21.33 21.77
N VAL A 387 -0.81 -21.91 22.84
CA VAL A 387 -1.08 -23.31 23.22
C VAL A 387 -2.56 -23.51 23.57
N VAL A 388 -3.19 -22.57 24.27
CA VAL A 388 -4.63 -22.68 24.59
C VAL A 388 -5.47 -22.60 23.31
N LEU A 389 -5.19 -21.61 22.47
CA LEU A 389 -5.98 -21.30 21.27
C LEU A 389 -5.89 -22.41 20.21
N LEU A 390 -4.73 -23.07 20.08
CA LEU A 390 -4.54 -24.20 19.16
C LEU A 390 -4.81 -25.56 19.81
N GLY A 391 -4.52 -25.70 21.11
CA GLY A 391 -4.63 -26.95 21.86
C GLY A 391 -6.08 -27.36 22.13
N LEU A 392 -6.96 -26.42 22.46
CA LEU A 392 -8.38 -26.72 22.72
C LEU A 392 -9.10 -27.27 21.47
N PRO A 393 -9.00 -26.61 20.29
CA PRO A 393 -9.59 -27.16 19.08
C PRO A 393 -8.96 -28.49 18.68
N THR A 394 -7.64 -28.63 18.76
CA THR A 394 -6.97 -29.90 18.39
C THR A 394 -7.34 -31.04 19.32
N LEU A 395 -7.47 -30.80 20.63
CA LEU A 395 -7.98 -31.79 21.58
C LEU A 395 -9.42 -32.19 21.23
N PHE A 396 -10.29 -31.22 20.94
CA PHE A 396 -11.68 -31.47 20.55
C PHE A 396 -11.79 -32.29 19.27
N PHE A 397 -11.04 -31.93 18.23
CA PHE A 397 -11.01 -32.70 16.98
C PHE A 397 -10.39 -34.08 17.17
N SER A 398 -9.32 -34.20 17.97
CA SER A 398 -8.74 -35.50 18.32
C SER A 398 -9.75 -36.41 19.01
N LEU A 399 -10.60 -35.86 19.87
CA LEU A 399 -11.63 -36.61 20.59
C LEU A 399 -12.76 -37.03 19.65
N ILE A 400 -13.18 -36.16 18.71
CA ILE A 400 -14.11 -36.52 17.63
C ILE A 400 -13.54 -37.65 16.77
N PHE A 401 -12.28 -37.54 16.34
CA PHE A 401 -11.62 -38.56 15.53
C PHE A 401 -11.50 -39.89 16.29
N TYR A 402 -11.19 -39.84 17.60
CA TYR A 402 -11.15 -41.03 18.44
C TYR A 402 -12.52 -41.72 18.52
N ILE A 403 -13.61 -40.96 18.75
CA ILE A 403 -14.97 -41.52 18.80
C ILE A 403 -15.38 -42.15 17.46
N ILE A 404 -15.03 -41.52 16.32
CA ILE A 404 -15.34 -42.04 14.98
C ILE A 404 -14.54 -43.32 14.68
N CYS A 405 -13.26 -43.37 15.07
CA CYS A 405 -12.37 -44.50 14.78
C CYS A 405 -12.49 -45.65 15.79
N CYS A 406 -13.00 -45.39 17.00
CA CYS A 406 -13.16 -46.37 18.09
C CYS A 406 -14.59 -46.36 18.65
N PRO A 407 -15.62 -46.76 17.87
CA PRO A 407 -17.01 -46.72 18.29
C PRO A 407 -17.35 -47.70 19.45
N ASN A 408 -16.53 -48.72 19.68
CA ASN A 408 -16.83 -49.81 20.62
C ASN A 408 -16.36 -49.57 22.07
N VAL A 409 -15.89 -48.36 22.42
CA VAL A 409 -15.50 -48.06 23.82
C VAL A 409 -16.67 -47.47 24.62
N VAL A 410 -17.75 -47.04 23.95
CA VAL A 410 -18.92 -46.42 24.60
C VAL A 410 -20.10 -47.39 24.73
N SER A 411 -20.03 -48.59 24.15
CA SER A 411 -21.15 -49.54 24.13
C SER A 411 -21.11 -50.64 25.19
N ASP A 412 -20.00 -50.82 25.91
CA ASP A 412 -19.77 -52.06 26.65
C ASP A 412 -19.84 -51.90 28.19
N GLU A 413 -20.19 -50.72 28.72
CA GLU A 413 -20.34 -50.52 30.17
C GLU A 413 -21.80 -50.38 30.67
N ASP A 414 -22.80 -50.34 29.78
CA ASP A 414 -24.21 -50.11 30.15
C ASP A 414 -25.17 -51.32 29.96
N VAL A 415 -24.67 -52.54 29.72
CA VAL A 415 -25.54 -53.71 29.40
C VAL A 415 -25.58 -54.80 30.50
N GLU A 416 -24.76 -54.75 31.55
CA GLU A 416 -24.69 -55.87 32.52
C GLU A 416 -25.67 -55.81 33.72
N GLU A 417 -26.53 -54.78 33.87
CA GLU A 417 -27.45 -54.70 35.03
C GLU A 417 -28.93 -55.06 34.78
N GLU A 418 -29.39 -55.29 33.53
CA GLU A 418 -30.82 -55.55 33.27
C GLU A 418 -31.22 -57.03 33.07
N GLU A 419 -30.30 -58.00 32.98
CA GLU A 419 -30.65 -59.42 32.75
C GLU A 419 -30.93 -60.27 34.02
N LYS A 420 -31.23 -59.63 35.16
CA LYS A 420 -31.59 -60.31 36.41
C LYS A 420 -32.97 -59.94 36.96
N SER A 421 -34.00 -59.79 36.12
CA SER A 421 -35.38 -59.74 36.64
C SER A 421 -36.49 -60.15 35.66
N SER A 422 -36.49 -61.37 35.11
CA SER A 422 -37.76 -61.98 34.65
C SER A 422 -37.65 -63.48 34.33
N VAL A 423 -37.64 -64.32 35.37
CA VAL A 423 -38.19 -65.69 35.23
C VAL A 423 -39.06 -65.97 36.45
N HIS A 424 -40.37 -65.78 36.27
CA HIS A 424 -41.43 -66.20 37.18
C HIS A 424 -42.15 -67.44 36.59
N PRO A 425 -43.01 -68.17 37.33
CA PRO A 425 -42.89 -69.62 37.52
C PRO A 425 -44.04 -70.45 36.92
N HIS A 426 -43.88 -71.78 37.06
CA HIS A 426 -44.91 -72.83 37.19
C HIS A 426 -45.53 -73.52 35.96
N SER A 427 -45.24 -74.84 35.91
CA SER A 427 -46.12 -76.02 35.71
C SER A 427 -47.10 -76.07 34.53
N GLU A 428 -46.95 -77.06 33.65
CA GLU A 428 -47.51 -78.44 33.76
C GLU A 428 -46.69 -79.42 32.89
#